data_AF-A0A0Q7TQ31-F1
#
_entry.id   AF-A0A0Q7TQ31-F1
#
_cell.length_a   1.000
_cell.length_b   1.000
_cell.length_c   1.000
_cell.angle_alpha   90.00
_cell.angle_beta   90.00
_cell.angle_gamma   90.00
#
_symmetry.space_group_name_H-M   'P 1'
#
loop_
_entity.id
_entity.type
_entity.pdbx_description
1 polymer ?
#
loop_
_entity_poly.entity_id
_entity_poly.type
_entity_poly.pdbx_seq_one_letter_code
_entity_poly.pdbx_strand_id
1 'polypeptide(L)'
;MRLALACIAVTLAVIAAVWVWLGTPIPMPHAPLKPGEKLWCLSYAPYQGSQTPYDPATVIPAAQIEADIAQMSKITDCVRVYATDQGLDQVVPIAKRYGMQVLQGAWVSNDPVKTRIQIDAALAIAERYPETVRAIIVGNEALLRGDISGPDLAALIRDVKAKSKVPVTYADVWEFWLRSPEVAANVDFITIHILPYWEDFPIPARQAAEHVDAIRKRIAAAFAPKDVVIGEVGWPSQGRMREGALPSPANQAEVIQDVLALAARENYRVNVIEAYDATWKRAQEGVVGGYWGLFDAGHRQMKFVWGAPVSNHPEWKWQAAGGMVFALLVFGVAFWTRRGDTPSWLWPAISLNALAGGITIGWTIANVPIESIGAGGWVRLLALAIAAFCAPLVVTAAMMRGVAVPPLSRLLGPASARTRDPVVAAVALLAILTLLVSIVTALGLVFDPRYRDFPFAPLTAAIVPFFVHSVFMPRPTGPRGVTEVGGALILAASALYIVPNETVHNWQALWLGALLVLSAISLVRVRVAQS
;
A
#
# COMPACT_ATOMS: atom_id res chain seq x y z
N MET A 1 6.06 44.54 1.02
CA MET A 1 6.32 43.87 -0.28
C MET A 1 7.58 43.01 -0.28
N ARG A 2 8.76 43.53 0.11
CA ARG A 2 10.03 42.77 0.10
C ARG A 2 9.99 41.46 0.91
N LEU A 3 9.43 41.49 2.13
CA LEU A 3 9.29 40.28 2.97
C LEU A 3 8.39 39.21 2.32
N ALA A 4 7.28 39.61 1.70
CA ALA A 4 6.38 38.69 1.02
C ALA A 4 7.08 37.97 -0.15
N LEU A 5 7.86 38.70 -0.94
CA LEU A 5 8.65 38.12 -2.04
C LEU A 5 9.73 37.16 -1.53
N ALA A 6 10.39 37.49 -0.42
CA ALA A 6 11.35 36.60 0.22
C ALA A 6 10.68 35.31 0.71
N CYS A 7 9.51 35.41 1.35
CA CYS A 7 8.71 34.26 1.76
C CYS A 7 8.35 33.35 0.57
N ILE A 8 7.91 33.92 -0.55
CA ILE A 8 7.60 33.15 -1.77
C ILE A 8 8.85 32.40 -2.26
N ALA A 9 9.98 33.10 -2.41
CA ALA A 9 11.21 32.50 -2.91
C ALA A 9 11.68 31.35 -2.01
N VAL A 10 11.64 31.53 -0.69
CA VAL A 10 12.00 30.49 0.28
C VAL A 10 11.03 29.32 0.23
N THR A 11 9.71 29.56 0.19
CA THR A 11 8.72 28.48 0.07
C THR A 11 8.94 27.65 -1.18
N LEU A 12 9.16 28.29 -2.33
CA LEU A 12 9.42 27.60 -3.60
C LEU A 12 10.71 26.78 -3.56
N ALA A 13 11.79 27.33 -2.99
CA ALA A 13 13.05 26.63 -2.84
C ALA A 13 12.92 25.41 -1.92
N VAL A 14 12.16 25.53 -0.82
CA VAL A 14 11.92 24.41 0.10
C VAL A 14 11.09 23.31 -0.56
N ILE A 15 10.02 23.65 -1.29
CA ILE A 15 9.22 22.65 -2.03
C ILE A 15 10.10 21.90 -3.02
N ALA A 16 10.91 22.62 -3.79
CA ALA A 16 11.84 22.02 -4.74
C ALA A 16 12.87 21.11 -4.03
N ALA A 17 13.48 21.57 -2.93
CA ALA A 17 14.45 20.79 -2.17
C ALA A 17 13.85 19.51 -1.58
N VAL A 18 12.64 19.57 -1.02
CA VAL A 18 11.93 18.40 -0.48
C VAL A 18 11.64 17.39 -1.58
N TRP A 19 11.15 17.82 -2.74
CA TRP A 19 10.87 16.91 -3.84
C TRP A 19 12.13 16.35 -4.51
N VAL A 20 13.22 17.12 -4.58
CA VAL A 20 14.53 16.58 -4.98
C VAL A 20 14.94 15.47 -4.02
N TRP A 21 14.83 15.70 -2.71
CA TRP A 21 15.18 14.68 -1.71
C TRP A 21 14.29 13.42 -1.81
N LEU A 22 12.97 13.58 -1.85
CA LEU A 22 12.01 12.47 -1.99
C LEU A 22 12.16 11.71 -3.32
N GLY A 23 12.46 12.44 -4.38
CA GLY A 23 12.52 11.91 -5.74
C GLY A 23 13.88 11.36 -6.17
N THR A 24 14.95 11.66 -5.42
CA THR A 24 16.30 11.17 -5.72
C THR A 24 16.30 9.64 -5.69
N PRO A 25 16.71 8.96 -6.78
CA PRO A 25 16.80 7.52 -6.80
C PRO A 25 17.74 6.97 -5.73
N ILE A 26 17.31 5.92 -5.05
CA ILE A 26 18.09 5.20 -4.05
C ILE A 26 18.96 4.18 -4.80
N PRO A 27 20.28 4.12 -4.53
CA PRO A 27 21.14 3.09 -5.09
C PRO A 27 20.65 1.70 -4.70
N MET A 28 20.50 0.81 -5.68
CA MET A 28 20.11 -0.59 -5.43
C MET A 28 21.34 -1.48 -5.28
N PRO A 29 21.21 -2.66 -4.64
CA PRO A 29 22.23 -3.69 -4.65
C PRO A 29 22.66 -4.05 -6.08
N HIS A 30 23.79 -4.74 -6.24
CA HIS A 30 24.18 -5.26 -7.56
C HIS A 30 23.11 -6.19 -8.14
N ALA A 31 23.02 -6.25 -9.47
CA ALA A 31 22.09 -7.15 -10.14
C ALA A 31 22.30 -8.59 -9.65
N PRO A 32 21.25 -9.25 -9.12
CA PRO A 32 21.40 -10.56 -8.49
C PRO A 32 21.56 -11.69 -9.52
N LEU A 33 21.18 -11.43 -10.77
CA LEU A 33 21.25 -12.36 -11.89
C LEU A 33 22.42 -11.97 -12.81
N LYS A 34 23.19 -12.96 -13.26
CA LYS A 34 24.21 -12.75 -14.30
C LYS A 34 23.53 -12.40 -15.63
N PRO A 35 24.24 -11.74 -16.58
CA PRO A 35 23.72 -11.53 -17.92
C PRO A 35 23.26 -12.85 -18.56
N GLY A 36 21.99 -12.92 -18.95
CA GLY A 36 21.36 -14.12 -19.54
C GLY A 36 20.82 -15.13 -18.53
N GLU A 37 21.05 -14.94 -17.23
CA GLU A 37 20.43 -15.74 -16.16
C GLU A 37 18.99 -15.30 -15.94
N LYS A 38 18.12 -16.27 -15.69
CA LYS A 38 16.68 -16.07 -15.51
C LYS A 38 16.25 -16.45 -14.09
N LEU A 39 15.16 -15.85 -13.63
CA LEU A 39 14.54 -16.22 -12.36
C LEU A 39 14.11 -17.69 -12.36
N TRP A 40 14.30 -18.38 -11.24
CA TRP A 40 13.99 -19.80 -11.12
C TRP A 40 12.51 -20.13 -11.36
N CYS A 41 11.60 -19.32 -10.81
CA CYS A 41 10.18 -19.32 -11.11
C CYS A 41 9.52 -17.99 -10.67
N LEU A 42 8.35 -17.69 -11.21
CA LEU A 42 7.57 -16.48 -10.90
C LEU A 42 6.10 -16.83 -10.68
N SER A 43 5.49 -16.39 -9.57
CA SER A 43 4.05 -16.54 -9.36
C SER A 43 3.27 -15.78 -10.41
N TYR A 44 2.28 -16.43 -11.01
CA TYR A 44 1.49 -15.91 -12.10
C TYR A 44 0.00 -16.10 -11.85
N ALA A 45 -0.70 -14.98 -11.74
CA ALA A 45 -2.15 -14.88 -11.73
C ALA A 45 -2.57 -14.02 -12.94
N PRO A 46 -3.29 -14.57 -13.93
CA PRO A 46 -3.47 -13.93 -15.23
C PRO A 46 -4.56 -12.84 -15.26
N TYR A 47 -5.16 -12.47 -14.13
CA TYR A 47 -6.29 -11.54 -14.06
C TYR A 47 -5.86 -10.10 -14.40
N GLN A 48 -6.63 -9.43 -15.26
CA GLN A 48 -6.41 -8.05 -15.69
C GLN A 48 -7.67 -7.18 -15.50
N GLY A 49 -7.48 -5.90 -15.21
CA GLY A 49 -8.57 -4.93 -15.12
C GLY A 49 -9.61 -5.32 -14.06
N SER A 50 -10.84 -5.58 -14.50
CA SER A 50 -11.95 -6.01 -13.63
C SER A 50 -12.05 -7.52 -13.43
N GLN A 51 -11.21 -8.32 -14.10
CA GLN A 51 -11.18 -9.78 -13.91
C GLN A 51 -10.75 -10.12 -12.49
N THR A 52 -11.35 -11.15 -11.91
CA THR A 52 -11.07 -11.56 -10.52
C THR A 52 -11.38 -13.04 -10.31
N PRO A 53 -10.60 -13.76 -9.47
CA PRO A 53 -10.92 -15.12 -9.09
C PRO A 53 -12.21 -15.24 -8.25
N TYR A 54 -12.73 -14.12 -7.71
CA TYR A 54 -13.94 -14.13 -6.89
C TYR A 54 -15.23 -14.22 -7.70
N ASP A 55 -15.17 -13.97 -9.01
CA ASP A 55 -16.30 -14.18 -9.92
C ASP A 55 -16.14 -15.54 -10.62
N PRO A 56 -16.96 -16.55 -10.28
CA PRO A 56 -16.90 -17.87 -10.89
C PRO A 56 -17.10 -17.86 -12.42
N ALA A 57 -17.72 -16.83 -12.97
CA ALA A 57 -17.94 -16.68 -14.41
C ALA A 57 -16.70 -16.13 -15.15
N THR A 58 -15.67 -15.66 -14.43
CA THR A 58 -14.42 -15.21 -15.04
C THR A 58 -13.74 -16.38 -15.75
N VAL A 59 -13.48 -16.20 -17.05
CA VAL A 59 -12.66 -17.12 -17.85
C VAL A 59 -11.64 -16.28 -18.60
N ILE A 60 -10.37 -16.59 -18.36
CA ILE A 60 -9.26 -15.84 -18.93
C ILE A 60 -8.98 -16.32 -20.36
N PRO A 61 -8.94 -15.41 -21.35
CA PRO A 61 -8.66 -15.80 -22.73
C PRO A 61 -7.25 -16.39 -22.88
N ALA A 62 -7.13 -17.47 -23.66
CA ALA A 62 -5.83 -18.09 -23.96
C ALA A 62 -4.82 -17.10 -24.59
N ALA A 63 -5.30 -16.18 -25.44
CA ALA A 63 -4.45 -15.15 -26.05
C ALA A 63 -3.85 -14.17 -25.01
N GLN A 64 -4.58 -13.88 -23.93
CA GLN A 64 -4.09 -13.06 -22.82
C GLN A 64 -2.97 -13.80 -22.08
N ILE A 65 -3.18 -15.09 -21.79
CA ILE A 65 -2.18 -15.95 -21.16
C ILE A 65 -0.94 -16.07 -22.04
N GLU A 66 -1.11 -16.23 -23.36
CA GLU A 66 0.01 -16.32 -24.31
C GLU A 66 0.83 -15.03 -24.37
N ALA A 67 0.19 -13.86 -24.37
CA ALA A 67 0.90 -12.59 -24.32
C ALA A 67 1.73 -12.46 -23.03
N ASP A 68 1.14 -12.78 -21.88
CA ASP A 68 1.81 -12.73 -20.58
C ASP A 68 2.97 -13.74 -20.50
N ILE A 69 2.80 -14.97 -21.02
CA ILE A 69 3.85 -16.00 -21.08
C ILE A 69 4.98 -15.59 -22.03
N ALA A 70 4.65 -15.03 -23.20
CA ALA A 70 5.65 -14.53 -24.14
C ALA A 70 6.51 -13.43 -23.51
N GLN A 71 5.92 -12.55 -22.68
CA GLN A 71 6.66 -11.55 -21.93
C GLN A 71 7.54 -12.18 -20.84
N MET A 72 6.96 -13.03 -19.98
CA MET A 72 7.67 -13.64 -18.86
C MET A 72 8.80 -14.58 -19.29
N SER A 73 8.67 -15.26 -20.44
CA SER A 73 9.71 -16.17 -21.00
C SER A 73 11.07 -15.49 -21.19
N LYS A 74 11.11 -14.15 -21.24
CA LYS A 74 12.33 -13.36 -21.35
C LYS A 74 13.10 -13.25 -20.03
N ILE A 75 12.43 -13.43 -18.88
CA ILE A 75 13.01 -13.20 -17.55
C ILE A 75 12.95 -14.43 -16.62
N THR A 76 12.12 -15.42 -16.93
CA THR A 76 12.02 -16.68 -16.18
C THR A 76 11.78 -17.86 -17.13
N ASP A 77 12.21 -19.05 -16.73
CA ASP A 77 11.89 -20.31 -17.41
C ASP A 77 10.76 -21.07 -16.70
N CYS A 78 10.12 -20.48 -15.68
CA CYS A 78 9.04 -21.11 -14.95
C CYS A 78 8.01 -20.13 -14.44
N VAL A 79 6.74 -20.53 -14.48
CA VAL A 79 5.67 -19.85 -13.75
C VAL A 79 5.02 -20.78 -12.74
N ARG A 80 4.54 -20.21 -11.63
CA ARG A 80 3.69 -20.90 -10.67
C ARG A 80 2.26 -20.41 -10.80
N VAL A 81 1.32 -21.34 -10.96
CA VAL A 81 -0.13 -21.05 -10.99
C VAL A 81 -0.83 -21.72 -9.82
N TYR A 82 -2.01 -21.22 -9.44
CA TYR A 82 -2.66 -21.56 -8.16
C TYR A 82 -3.82 -22.56 -8.30
N ALA A 83 -4.43 -22.63 -9.48
CA ALA A 83 -5.63 -23.43 -9.76
C ALA A 83 -5.61 -23.93 -11.22
N THR A 84 -6.64 -24.68 -11.60
CA THR A 84 -6.83 -25.25 -12.95
C THR A 84 -8.07 -24.74 -13.67
N ASP A 85 -8.95 -23.98 -13.01
CA ASP A 85 -10.17 -23.42 -13.58
C ASP A 85 -9.95 -21.99 -14.13
N GLN A 86 -11.03 -21.37 -14.62
CA GLN A 86 -11.02 -19.99 -15.14
C GLN A 86 -10.02 -19.73 -16.28
N GLY A 87 -9.65 -20.77 -17.04
CA GLY A 87 -8.68 -20.71 -18.13
C GLY A 87 -7.23 -20.96 -17.70
N LEU A 88 -6.95 -21.19 -16.42
CA LEU A 88 -5.59 -21.50 -15.95
C LEU A 88 -5.07 -22.85 -16.45
N ASP A 89 -5.95 -23.78 -16.84
CA ASP A 89 -5.61 -25.03 -17.55
C ASP A 89 -4.85 -24.79 -18.87
N GLN A 90 -5.00 -23.61 -19.47
CA GLN A 90 -4.31 -23.23 -20.70
C GLN A 90 -2.84 -22.82 -20.47
N VAL A 91 -2.42 -22.55 -19.22
CA VAL A 91 -1.07 -22.04 -18.94
C VAL A 91 0.00 -23.06 -19.32
N VAL A 92 -0.18 -24.35 -18.98
CA VAL A 92 0.79 -25.41 -19.30
C VAL A 92 0.96 -25.62 -20.82
N PRO A 93 -0.09 -25.85 -21.63
CA PRO A 93 0.09 -26.01 -23.08
C PRO A 93 0.68 -24.75 -23.75
N ILE A 94 0.38 -23.55 -23.24
CA ILE A 94 0.97 -22.31 -23.73
C ILE A 94 2.46 -22.23 -23.35
N ALA A 95 2.81 -22.43 -22.08
CA ALA A 95 4.18 -22.40 -21.57
C ALA A 95 5.12 -23.33 -22.34
N LYS A 96 4.64 -24.53 -22.72
CA LYS A 96 5.39 -25.49 -23.54
C LYS A 96 5.88 -24.88 -24.86
N ARG A 97 5.08 -24.03 -25.52
CA ARG A 97 5.45 -23.40 -26.81
C ARG A 97 6.60 -22.40 -26.67
N TYR A 98 6.81 -21.88 -25.45
CA TYR A 98 7.88 -20.96 -25.10
C TYR A 98 9.05 -21.63 -24.36
N GLY A 99 9.05 -22.97 -24.26
CA GLY A 99 10.09 -23.71 -23.54
C GLY A 99 10.09 -23.46 -22.03
N MET A 100 8.99 -22.94 -21.47
CA MET A 100 8.84 -22.69 -20.03
C MET A 100 8.25 -23.90 -19.32
N GLN A 101 8.56 -24.04 -18.04
CA GLN A 101 7.94 -25.00 -17.13
C GLN A 101 6.87 -24.37 -16.24
N VAL A 102 6.05 -25.19 -15.59
CA VAL A 102 4.99 -24.74 -14.70
C VAL A 102 5.01 -25.51 -13.38
N LEU A 103 4.97 -24.79 -12.26
CA LEU A 103 4.54 -25.32 -10.98
C LEU A 103 3.01 -25.26 -10.94
N GLN A 104 2.35 -26.40 -11.15
CA GLN A 104 0.89 -26.48 -11.32
C GLN A 104 0.20 -26.60 -9.97
N GLY A 105 -0.46 -25.54 -9.52
CA GLY A 105 -1.33 -25.58 -8.36
C GLY A 105 -2.65 -26.31 -8.62
N ALA A 106 -3.09 -27.09 -7.64
CA ALA A 106 -4.45 -27.57 -7.52
C ALA A 106 -5.06 -26.94 -6.26
N TRP A 107 -6.08 -26.09 -6.43
CA TRP A 107 -6.66 -25.38 -5.30
C TRP A 107 -7.38 -26.35 -4.35
N VAL A 108 -7.01 -26.31 -3.07
CA VAL A 108 -7.66 -27.07 -1.99
C VAL A 108 -8.53 -26.09 -1.20
N SER A 109 -9.80 -26.42 -1.07
CA SER A 109 -10.80 -25.66 -0.33
C SER A 109 -11.55 -26.55 0.66
N ASN A 110 -12.36 -25.93 1.52
CA ASN A 110 -13.28 -26.62 2.42
C ASN A 110 -14.42 -27.39 1.70
N ASP A 111 -14.51 -27.33 0.37
CA ASP A 111 -15.40 -28.13 -0.47
C ASP A 111 -14.60 -29.28 -1.12
N PRO A 112 -14.76 -30.54 -0.64
CA PRO A 112 -14.03 -31.69 -1.17
C PRO A 112 -14.32 -31.98 -2.65
N VAL A 113 -15.52 -31.64 -3.15
CA VAL A 113 -15.89 -31.87 -4.55
C VAL A 113 -15.10 -30.92 -5.44
N LYS A 114 -15.05 -29.63 -5.09
CA LYS A 114 -14.24 -28.65 -5.82
C LYS A 114 -12.76 -28.97 -5.77
N THR A 115 -12.26 -29.35 -4.59
CA THR A 115 -10.87 -29.82 -4.42
C THR A 115 -10.57 -31.00 -5.34
N ARG A 116 -11.49 -31.96 -5.47
CA ARG A 116 -11.29 -33.12 -6.34
C ARG A 116 -11.23 -32.73 -7.82
N ILE A 117 -12.10 -31.82 -8.28
CA ILE A 117 -12.07 -31.31 -9.65
C ILE A 117 -10.70 -30.69 -9.97
N GLN A 118 -10.18 -29.86 -9.07
CA GLN A 118 -8.89 -29.19 -9.23
C GLN A 118 -7.74 -30.20 -9.35
N ILE A 119 -7.73 -31.23 -8.50
CA ILE A 119 -6.73 -32.29 -8.49
C ILE A 119 -6.77 -33.13 -9.77
N ASP A 120 -7.97 -33.53 -10.20
CA ASP A 120 -8.12 -34.37 -11.39
C ASP A 120 -7.67 -33.64 -12.65
N ALA A 121 -7.98 -32.34 -12.76
CA ALA A 121 -7.47 -31.51 -13.82
C ALA A 121 -5.94 -31.36 -13.77
N ALA A 122 -5.35 -31.13 -12.60
CA ALA A 122 -3.90 -31.00 -12.45
C ALA A 122 -3.15 -32.30 -12.83
N LEU A 123 -3.67 -33.45 -12.41
CA LEU A 123 -3.14 -34.78 -12.78
C LEU A 123 -3.24 -35.02 -14.30
N ALA A 124 -4.38 -34.69 -14.91
CA ALA A 124 -4.57 -34.85 -16.35
C ALA A 124 -3.63 -33.96 -17.19
N ILE A 125 -3.38 -32.72 -16.73
CA ILE A 125 -2.44 -31.81 -17.37
C ILE A 125 -1.00 -32.33 -17.22
N ALA A 126 -0.61 -32.78 -16.02
CA ALA A 126 0.72 -33.33 -15.77
C ALA A 126 1.00 -34.61 -16.57
N GLU A 127 0.00 -35.49 -16.72
CA GLU A 127 0.08 -36.70 -17.55
C GLU A 127 0.31 -36.36 -19.03
N ARG A 128 -0.34 -35.31 -19.53
CA ARG A 128 -0.24 -34.88 -20.93
C ARG A 128 1.04 -34.10 -21.23
N TYR A 129 1.58 -33.38 -20.25
CA TYR A 129 2.73 -32.49 -20.41
C TYR A 129 3.81 -32.71 -19.31
N PRO A 130 4.36 -33.93 -19.16
CA PRO A 130 5.26 -34.26 -18.05
C PRO A 130 6.57 -33.47 -18.06
N GLU A 131 7.05 -33.05 -19.23
CA GLU A 131 8.26 -32.23 -19.38
C GLU A 131 8.02 -30.74 -19.05
N THR A 132 6.76 -30.30 -19.13
CA THR A 132 6.36 -28.91 -18.90
C THR A 132 5.90 -28.71 -17.46
N VAL A 133 5.23 -29.67 -16.84
CA VAL A 133 4.84 -29.61 -15.43
C VAL A 133 6.03 -30.01 -14.56
N ARG A 134 6.63 -29.02 -13.88
CA ARG A 134 7.78 -29.23 -12.99
C ARG A 134 7.39 -29.96 -11.71
N ALA A 135 6.22 -29.62 -11.17
CA ALA A 135 5.62 -30.26 -9.99
C ALA A 135 4.14 -29.90 -9.88
N ILE A 136 3.37 -30.71 -9.16
CA ILE A 136 2.01 -30.39 -8.70
C ILE A 136 2.08 -29.85 -7.27
N ILE A 137 1.43 -28.72 -7.01
CA ILE A 137 1.27 -28.14 -5.68
C ILE A 137 -0.17 -28.39 -5.20
N VAL A 138 -0.36 -29.27 -4.22
CA VAL A 138 -1.69 -29.69 -3.73
C VAL A 138 -2.14 -28.74 -2.63
N GLY A 139 -2.67 -27.59 -3.03
CA GLY A 139 -3.13 -26.54 -2.13
C GLY A 139 -2.11 -25.43 -1.93
N ASN A 140 -2.64 -24.23 -1.71
CA ASN A 140 -1.89 -23.03 -1.34
C ASN A 140 -2.46 -22.58 -0.01
N GLU A 141 -1.68 -22.57 1.08
CA GLU A 141 -2.10 -22.05 2.38
C GLU A 141 -3.41 -22.66 2.92
N ALA A 142 -3.70 -23.91 2.57
CA ALA A 142 -4.94 -24.58 2.93
C ALA A 142 -5.04 -24.83 4.45
N LEU A 143 -3.91 -25.08 5.12
CA LEU A 143 -3.85 -25.19 6.58
C LEU A 143 -3.97 -23.82 7.24
N LEU A 144 -3.28 -22.79 6.71
CA LEU A 144 -3.43 -21.41 7.19
C LEU A 144 -4.87 -20.92 7.13
N ARG A 145 -5.56 -21.19 6.01
CA ARG A 145 -6.97 -20.84 5.85
C ARG A 145 -7.93 -21.71 6.67
N GLY A 146 -7.46 -22.82 7.23
CA GLY A 146 -8.30 -23.78 7.95
C GLY A 146 -9.27 -24.54 7.04
N ASP A 147 -8.95 -24.67 5.74
CA ASP A 147 -9.78 -25.36 4.75
C ASP A 147 -9.76 -26.88 4.92
N ILE A 148 -8.67 -27.42 5.45
CA ILE A 148 -8.43 -28.87 5.60
C ILE A 148 -7.53 -29.14 6.82
N SER A 149 -7.68 -30.30 7.46
CA SER A 149 -6.80 -30.72 8.54
C SER A 149 -5.45 -31.24 8.02
N GLY A 150 -4.40 -31.20 8.85
CA GLY A 150 -3.08 -31.78 8.52
C GLY A 150 -3.14 -33.26 8.09
N PRO A 151 -3.81 -34.14 8.86
CA PRO A 151 -3.97 -35.56 8.48
C PRO A 151 -4.73 -35.76 7.16
N ASP A 152 -5.80 -35.01 6.93
CA ASP A 152 -6.59 -35.12 5.69
C ASP A 152 -5.81 -34.62 4.48
N LEU A 153 -5.05 -33.53 4.63
CA LEU A 153 -4.15 -33.02 3.59
C LEU A 153 -3.04 -34.03 3.29
N ALA A 154 -2.45 -34.65 4.31
CA ALA A 154 -1.43 -35.68 4.14
C ALA A 154 -1.99 -36.89 3.36
N ALA A 155 -3.22 -37.32 3.65
CA ALA A 155 -3.90 -38.37 2.92
C ALA A 155 -4.16 -37.97 1.45
N LEU A 156 -4.65 -36.75 1.23
CA LEU A 156 -4.89 -36.20 -0.10
C LEU A 156 -3.62 -36.15 -0.96
N ILE A 157 -2.51 -35.65 -0.39
CA ILE A 157 -1.21 -35.60 -1.06
C ILE A 157 -0.72 -36.99 -1.44
N ARG A 158 -0.85 -37.97 -0.53
CA ARG A 158 -0.48 -39.36 -0.80
C ARG A 158 -1.28 -39.94 -1.97
N ASP A 159 -2.58 -39.65 -2.03
CA ASP A 159 -3.44 -40.08 -3.14
C ASP A 159 -3.08 -39.43 -4.47
N VAL A 160 -2.70 -38.14 -4.47
CA VAL A 160 -2.20 -37.44 -5.66
C VAL A 160 -0.87 -38.03 -6.11
N LYS A 161 0.06 -38.23 -5.18
CA LYS A 161 1.40 -38.76 -5.44
C LYS A 161 1.36 -40.18 -6.01
N ALA A 162 0.42 -41.02 -5.57
CA ALA A 162 0.22 -42.35 -6.13
C ALA A 162 -0.22 -42.34 -7.61
N LYS A 163 -0.77 -41.23 -8.09
CA LYS A 163 -1.29 -41.06 -9.46
C LYS A 163 -0.43 -40.15 -10.34
N SER A 164 0.49 -39.38 -9.74
CA SER A 164 1.31 -38.39 -10.44
C SER A 164 2.59 -39.02 -11.00
N LYS A 165 2.97 -38.61 -12.20
CA LYS A 165 4.29 -38.91 -12.79
C LYS A 165 5.34 -37.83 -12.55
N VAL A 166 4.92 -36.69 -12.01
CA VAL A 166 5.78 -35.55 -11.66
C VAL A 166 5.80 -35.38 -10.14
N PRO A 167 6.84 -34.71 -9.57
CA PRO A 167 6.90 -34.44 -8.14
C PRO A 167 5.66 -33.72 -7.60
N VAL A 168 5.28 -34.04 -6.37
CA VAL A 168 4.14 -33.48 -5.65
C VAL A 168 4.62 -32.78 -4.38
N THR A 169 4.15 -31.55 -4.18
CA THR A 169 4.40 -30.76 -2.98
C THR A 169 3.11 -30.14 -2.47
N TYR A 170 3.22 -29.46 -1.35
CA TYR A 170 2.23 -28.55 -0.77
C TYR A 170 2.91 -27.19 -0.59
N ALA A 171 2.18 -26.09 -0.53
CA ALA A 171 2.76 -24.76 -0.32
C ALA A 171 2.00 -23.99 0.76
N ASP A 172 2.72 -23.51 1.78
CA ASP A 172 2.12 -22.79 2.92
C ASP A 172 3.18 -21.94 3.64
N VAL A 173 2.71 -21.05 4.52
CA VAL A 173 3.50 -20.33 5.49
C VAL A 173 4.28 -21.31 6.38
N TRP A 174 5.55 -20.99 6.64
CA TRP A 174 6.54 -21.94 7.17
C TRP A 174 6.15 -22.55 8.53
N GLU A 175 5.41 -21.85 9.38
CA GLU A 175 4.93 -22.34 10.68
C GLU A 175 3.98 -23.53 10.54
N PHE A 176 3.16 -23.58 9.49
CA PHE A 176 2.17 -24.65 9.30
C PHE A 176 2.83 -25.99 8.95
N TRP A 177 4.02 -25.96 8.34
CA TRP A 177 4.83 -27.16 8.18
C TRP A 177 5.28 -27.73 9.52
N LEU A 178 5.70 -26.89 10.45
CA LEU A 178 6.13 -27.30 11.80
C LEU A 178 4.96 -27.79 12.66
N ARG A 179 3.75 -27.25 12.44
CA ARG A 179 2.53 -27.67 13.14
C ARG A 179 1.94 -28.97 12.60
N SER A 180 2.15 -29.27 11.31
CA SER A 180 1.65 -30.46 10.64
C SER A 180 2.79 -31.25 9.97
N PRO A 181 3.77 -31.77 10.73
CA PRO A 181 4.92 -32.48 10.18
C PRO A 181 4.55 -33.76 9.41
N GLU A 182 3.36 -34.33 9.64
CA GLU A 182 2.82 -35.45 8.87
C GLU A 182 2.63 -35.11 7.38
N VAL A 183 2.38 -33.84 7.05
CA VAL A 183 2.27 -33.38 5.66
C VAL A 183 3.64 -33.46 4.98
N ALA A 184 4.70 -33.06 5.69
CA ALA A 184 6.07 -33.11 5.20
C ALA A 184 6.47 -34.53 4.79
N ALA A 185 6.05 -35.57 5.52
CA ALA A 185 6.36 -36.95 5.19
C ALA A 185 5.82 -37.40 3.81
N ASN A 186 4.72 -36.81 3.34
CA ASN A 186 4.00 -37.26 2.14
C ASN A 186 4.38 -36.51 0.85
N VAL A 187 5.02 -35.34 0.95
CA VAL A 187 5.50 -34.55 -0.21
C VAL A 187 6.88 -35.01 -0.71
N ASP A 188 7.23 -34.69 -1.95
CA ASP A 188 8.58 -34.93 -2.51
C ASP A 188 9.60 -33.88 -2.05
N PHE A 189 9.16 -32.63 -1.92
CA PHE A 189 9.94 -31.51 -1.38
C PHE A 189 9.01 -30.54 -0.65
N ILE A 190 9.59 -29.66 0.16
CA ILE A 190 8.85 -28.68 0.97
C ILE A 190 8.84 -27.35 0.24
N THR A 191 7.68 -26.70 0.20
CA THR A 191 7.52 -25.36 -0.39
C THR A 191 6.99 -24.40 0.67
N ILE A 192 7.79 -23.42 1.07
CA ILE A 192 7.43 -22.47 2.15
C ILE A 192 7.18 -21.07 1.62
N HIS A 193 6.20 -20.38 2.18
CA HIS A 193 5.97 -18.96 1.96
C HIS A 193 6.61 -18.15 3.08
N ILE A 194 7.34 -17.10 2.70
CA ILE A 194 7.93 -16.14 3.62
C ILE A 194 7.69 -14.76 3.02
N LEU A 195 6.72 -14.05 3.59
CA LEU A 195 6.32 -12.71 3.17
C LEU A 195 6.56 -11.77 4.35
N PRO A 196 7.77 -11.22 4.52
CA PRO A 196 8.15 -10.55 5.77
C PRO A 196 7.29 -9.32 6.10
N TYR A 197 6.66 -8.70 5.11
CA TYR A 197 5.65 -7.65 5.30
C TYR A 197 4.35 -8.17 5.94
N TRP A 198 3.93 -9.40 5.63
CA TRP A 198 2.67 -10.00 6.08
C TRP A 198 2.75 -10.77 7.39
N GLU A 199 3.94 -11.08 7.86
CA GLU A 199 4.13 -11.75 9.15
C GLU A 199 3.46 -10.98 10.30
N ASP A 200 3.14 -11.73 11.37
CA ASP A 200 2.50 -11.16 12.57
C ASP A 200 3.37 -10.04 13.16
N PHE A 201 4.69 -10.20 13.08
CA PHE A 201 5.70 -9.18 13.39
C PHE A 201 6.45 -8.79 12.10
N PRO A 202 6.04 -7.73 11.40
CA PRO A 202 6.61 -7.37 10.10
C PRO A 202 8.08 -7.02 10.18
N ILE A 203 8.86 -7.57 9.24
CA ILE A 203 10.31 -7.36 9.18
C ILE A 203 10.63 -6.19 8.24
N PRO A 204 11.46 -5.21 8.63
CA PRO A 204 11.91 -4.14 7.74
C PRO A 204 12.63 -4.66 6.49
N ALA A 205 12.50 -3.94 5.37
CA ALA A 205 13.08 -4.32 4.06
C ALA A 205 14.57 -4.72 4.15
N ARG A 206 15.38 -3.89 4.81
CA ARG A 206 16.82 -4.10 5.05
C ARG A 206 17.20 -5.40 5.80
N GLN A 207 16.25 -6.07 6.44
CA GLN A 207 16.43 -7.32 7.19
C GLN A 207 15.72 -8.50 6.53
N ALA A 208 14.94 -8.25 5.48
CA ALA A 208 14.05 -9.26 4.89
C ALA A 208 14.83 -10.46 4.32
N ALA A 209 15.95 -10.23 3.62
CA ALA A 209 16.72 -11.32 3.01
C ALA A 209 17.35 -12.25 4.06
N GLU A 210 17.97 -11.68 5.10
CA GLU A 210 18.56 -12.45 6.20
C GLU A 210 17.51 -13.26 6.96
N HIS A 211 16.33 -12.67 7.19
CA HIS A 211 15.19 -13.32 7.83
C HIS A 211 14.68 -14.51 7.00
N VAL A 212 14.51 -14.31 5.68
CA VAL A 212 14.10 -15.37 4.74
C VAL A 212 15.07 -16.56 4.78
N ASP A 213 16.38 -16.32 4.76
CA ASP A 213 17.38 -17.40 4.81
C ASP A 213 17.43 -18.08 6.18
N ALA A 214 17.23 -17.34 7.28
CA ALA A 214 17.17 -17.91 8.62
C ALA A 214 15.99 -18.89 8.76
N ILE A 215 14.79 -18.52 8.28
CA ILE A 215 13.62 -19.40 8.26
C ILE A 215 13.88 -20.62 7.36
N ARG A 216 14.42 -20.41 6.15
CA ARG A 216 14.77 -21.50 5.24
C ARG A 216 15.70 -22.52 5.90
N LYS A 217 16.77 -22.06 6.55
CA LYS A 217 17.73 -22.91 7.28
C LYS A 217 17.05 -23.68 8.41
N ARG A 218 16.15 -23.03 9.15
CA ARG A 218 15.35 -23.66 10.21
C ARG A 218 14.47 -24.79 9.66
N ILE A 219 13.74 -24.55 8.57
CA ILE A 219 12.88 -25.57 7.94
C ILE A 219 13.71 -26.71 7.37
N ALA A 220 14.83 -26.41 6.71
CA ALA A 220 15.73 -27.42 6.17
C ALA A 220 16.28 -28.33 7.28
N ALA A 221 16.64 -27.78 8.43
CA ALA A 221 17.09 -28.55 9.58
C ALA A 221 15.97 -29.44 10.18
N ALA A 222 14.74 -28.93 10.24
CA ALA A 222 13.60 -29.66 10.80
C ALA A 222 13.16 -30.86 9.96
N PHE A 223 13.35 -30.81 8.63
CA PHE A 223 12.81 -31.80 7.70
C PHE A 223 13.86 -32.46 6.81
N ALA A 224 15.14 -32.39 7.17
CA ALA A 224 16.20 -33.08 6.46
C ALA A 224 15.87 -34.59 6.29
N PRO A 225 16.16 -35.20 5.13
CA PRO A 225 16.90 -34.66 3.98
C PRO A 225 16.02 -34.01 2.89
N LYS A 226 14.78 -33.59 3.18
CA LYS A 226 13.90 -33.00 2.14
C LYS A 226 14.42 -31.65 1.67
N ASP A 227 14.39 -31.44 0.37
CA ASP A 227 14.63 -30.14 -0.24
C ASP A 227 13.61 -29.11 0.23
N VAL A 228 14.07 -27.87 0.42
CA VAL A 228 13.22 -26.71 0.73
C VAL A 228 13.28 -25.71 -0.41
N VAL A 229 12.11 -25.34 -0.92
CA VAL A 229 11.91 -24.31 -1.94
C VAL A 229 11.16 -23.14 -1.32
N ILE A 230 11.59 -21.91 -1.62
CA ILE A 230 10.80 -20.73 -1.30
C ILE A 230 9.68 -20.62 -2.34
N GLY A 231 8.46 -20.94 -1.93
CA GLY A 231 7.26 -20.91 -2.76
C GLY A 231 6.72 -19.52 -3.00
N GLU A 232 6.87 -18.62 -2.03
CA GLU A 232 6.53 -17.21 -2.17
C GLU A 232 7.49 -16.37 -1.32
N VAL A 233 8.07 -15.38 -1.97
CA VAL A 233 8.76 -14.26 -1.33
C VAL A 233 8.65 -13.06 -2.24
N GLY A 234 8.47 -11.88 -1.64
CA GLY A 234 8.35 -10.63 -2.39
C GLY A 234 8.18 -9.47 -1.43
N TRP A 235 7.86 -8.31 -1.99
CA TRP A 235 7.61 -7.11 -1.22
C TRP A 235 6.66 -6.17 -2.00
N PRO A 236 5.68 -5.54 -1.34
CA PRO A 236 4.76 -4.63 -2.01
C PRO A 236 5.43 -3.28 -2.31
N SER A 237 5.14 -2.70 -3.48
CA SER A 237 5.68 -1.39 -3.87
C SER A 237 4.83 -0.20 -3.45
N GLN A 238 3.62 -0.43 -2.94
CA GLN A 238 2.66 0.61 -2.56
C GLN A 238 1.84 0.17 -1.36
N GLY A 239 1.30 1.16 -0.63
CA GLY A 239 0.39 0.97 0.50
C GLY A 239 1.02 1.30 1.85
N ARG A 240 0.26 1.04 2.91
CA ARG A 240 0.62 1.40 4.29
C ARG A 240 1.87 0.72 4.80
N MET A 241 2.62 1.45 5.63
CA MET A 241 3.64 0.89 6.50
C MET A 241 2.98 0.05 7.62
N ARG A 242 3.59 -1.09 7.94
CA ARG A 242 3.29 -1.85 9.17
C ARG A 242 4.55 -1.90 10.01
N GLU A 243 4.52 -1.29 11.19
CA GLU A 243 5.70 -1.17 12.05
C GLU A 243 6.92 -0.66 11.28
N GLY A 244 8.01 -1.42 11.18
CA GLY A 244 9.19 -1.07 10.39
C GLY A 244 9.16 -1.49 8.91
N ALA A 245 8.13 -2.23 8.47
CA ALA A 245 7.98 -2.71 7.09
C ALA A 245 7.25 -1.67 6.22
N LEU A 246 8.01 -0.90 5.45
CA LEU A 246 7.50 0.13 4.54
C LEU A 246 7.38 -0.40 3.10
N PRO A 247 6.18 -0.50 2.51
CA PRO A 247 6.02 -0.68 1.07
C PRO A 247 6.55 0.54 0.31
N SER A 248 7.39 0.30 -0.70
CA SER A 248 7.85 1.34 -1.63
C SER A 248 8.52 0.71 -2.85
N PRO A 249 8.61 1.41 -4.01
CA PRO A 249 9.33 0.89 -5.17
C PRO A 249 10.79 0.52 -4.87
N ALA A 250 11.50 1.34 -4.10
CA ALA A 250 12.89 1.07 -3.74
C ALA A 250 13.02 -0.15 -2.81
N ASN A 251 12.19 -0.25 -1.77
CA ASN A 251 12.23 -1.40 -0.86
C ASN A 251 11.82 -2.69 -1.58
N GLN A 252 10.90 -2.61 -2.55
CA GLN A 252 10.56 -3.78 -3.37
C GLN A 252 11.77 -4.28 -4.15
N ALA A 253 12.46 -3.38 -4.84
CA ALA A 253 13.66 -3.71 -5.60
C ALA A 253 14.78 -4.24 -4.69
N GLU A 254 15.05 -3.60 -3.55
CA GLU A 254 16.06 -4.02 -2.56
C GLU A 254 15.79 -5.44 -2.06
N VAL A 255 14.59 -5.72 -1.54
CA VAL A 255 14.26 -7.02 -0.94
C VAL A 255 14.36 -8.15 -1.96
N ILE A 256 13.81 -7.95 -3.15
CA ILE A 256 13.84 -8.99 -4.19
C ILE A 256 15.28 -9.24 -4.64
N GLN A 257 16.09 -8.18 -4.81
CA GLN A 257 17.48 -8.34 -5.21
C GLN A 257 18.33 -9.05 -4.16
N ASP A 258 18.20 -8.66 -2.88
CA ASP A 258 18.99 -9.25 -1.81
C ASP A 258 18.63 -10.72 -1.57
N VAL A 259 17.33 -11.05 -1.62
CA VAL A 259 16.87 -12.46 -1.52
C VAL A 259 17.42 -13.30 -2.67
N LEU A 260 17.40 -12.79 -3.90
CA LEU A 260 17.92 -13.52 -5.07
C LEU A 260 19.44 -13.66 -5.03
N ALA A 261 20.17 -12.62 -4.62
CA ALA A 261 21.62 -12.69 -4.47
C ALA A 261 22.03 -13.70 -3.37
N LEU A 262 21.28 -13.73 -2.27
CA LEU A 262 21.47 -14.70 -1.20
C LEU A 262 21.14 -16.13 -1.67
N ALA A 263 20.06 -16.28 -2.43
CA ALA A 263 19.66 -17.56 -3.04
C ALA A 263 20.74 -18.13 -3.97
N ALA A 264 21.34 -17.28 -4.80
CA ALA A 264 22.43 -17.67 -5.68
C ALA A 264 23.68 -18.11 -4.88
N ARG A 265 24.00 -17.41 -3.78
CA ARG A 265 25.17 -17.72 -2.93
C ARG A 265 24.99 -19.02 -2.13
N GLU A 266 23.82 -19.20 -1.53
CA GLU A 266 23.52 -20.34 -0.65
C GLU A 266 22.86 -21.51 -1.43
N ASN A 267 22.72 -21.38 -2.74
CA ASN A 267 22.20 -22.38 -3.68
C ASN A 267 20.81 -22.93 -3.30
N TYR A 268 19.84 -22.03 -3.08
CA TYR A 268 18.43 -22.40 -2.89
C TYR A 268 17.51 -21.80 -3.95
N ARG A 269 16.35 -22.42 -4.14
CA ARG A 269 15.38 -22.08 -5.19
C ARG A 269 14.33 -21.10 -4.66
N VAL A 270 14.03 -20.09 -5.47
CA VAL A 270 13.09 -19.01 -5.11
C VAL A 270 12.05 -18.80 -6.20
N ASN A 271 10.77 -18.90 -5.83
CA ASN A 271 9.65 -18.39 -6.60
C ASN A 271 9.25 -17.01 -6.07
N VAL A 272 9.39 -15.98 -6.90
CA VAL A 272 9.06 -14.60 -6.54
C VAL A 272 7.56 -14.37 -6.67
N ILE A 273 6.94 -13.73 -5.68
CA ILE A 273 5.56 -13.25 -5.75
C ILE A 273 5.56 -11.73 -6.04
N GLU A 274 5.09 -11.25 -7.19
CA GLU A 274 4.54 -12.00 -8.34
C GLU A 274 4.92 -11.35 -9.68
N ALA A 275 4.43 -11.93 -10.78
CA ALA A 275 4.63 -11.36 -12.11
C ALA A 275 4.04 -9.96 -12.24
N TYR A 276 2.73 -9.82 -12.08
CA TYR A 276 1.99 -8.59 -12.34
C TYR A 276 1.28 -8.10 -11.10
N ASP A 277 1.23 -6.78 -10.91
CA ASP A 277 0.40 -6.14 -9.89
C ASP A 277 -1.07 -6.63 -10.04
N ALA A 278 -1.60 -7.24 -8.98
CA ALA A 278 -2.88 -7.92 -8.99
C ALA A 278 -3.98 -7.08 -8.31
N THR A 279 -4.53 -6.10 -9.03
CA THR A 279 -5.47 -5.10 -8.47
C THR A 279 -6.70 -5.69 -7.76
N TRP A 280 -7.14 -6.89 -8.14
CA TRP A 280 -8.26 -7.58 -7.49
C TRP A 280 -7.99 -7.97 -6.02
N LYS A 281 -6.72 -8.20 -5.64
CA LYS A 281 -6.33 -8.53 -4.25
C LYS A 281 -6.64 -7.39 -3.29
N ARG A 282 -6.76 -6.16 -3.79
CA ARG A 282 -7.09 -4.98 -2.98
C ARG A 282 -8.39 -5.10 -2.20
N ALA A 283 -9.32 -5.93 -2.67
CA ALA A 283 -10.58 -6.19 -1.98
C ALA A 283 -10.40 -6.90 -0.62
N GLN A 284 -9.37 -7.73 -0.47
CA GLN A 284 -9.13 -8.52 0.74
C GLN A 284 -7.89 -8.06 1.52
N GLU A 285 -6.91 -7.47 0.83
CA GLU A 285 -5.58 -7.18 1.38
C GLU A 285 -5.27 -5.68 1.45
N GLY A 286 -6.25 -4.81 1.14
CA GLY A 286 -6.04 -3.36 1.08
C GLY A 286 -5.10 -2.97 -0.07
N VAL A 287 -4.54 -1.76 -0.04
CA VAL A 287 -3.69 -1.27 -1.14
C VAL A 287 -2.55 -2.23 -1.44
N VAL A 288 -1.82 -2.66 -0.40
CA VAL A 288 -0.62 -3.50 -0.52
C VAL A 288 -0.82 -4.77 -1.34
N GLY A 289 -1.97 -5.45 -1.21
CA GLY A 289 -2.23 -6.69 -1.97
C GLY A 289 -2.21 -6.49 -3.48
N GLY A 290 -2.50 -5.27 -3.95
CA GLY A 290 -2.48 -4.97 -5.38
C GLY A 290 -1.11 -4.77 -6.01
N TYR A 291 -0.02 -4.67 -5.23
CA TYR A 291 1.25 -4.10 -5.71
C TYR A 291 2.50 -4.95 -5.46
N TRP A 292 2.38 -6.27 -5.53
CA TRP A 292 3.49 -7.23 -5.39
C TRP A 292 4.23 -7.54 -6.70
N GLY A 293 3.69 -7.11 -7.84
CA GLY A 293 4.22 -7.44 -9.15
C GLY A 293 5.61 -6.88 -9.40
N LEU A 294 6.39 -7.60 -10.21
CA LEU A 294 7.56 -7.06 -10.91
C LEU A 294 7.15 -6.15 -12.08
N PHE A 295 5.99 -6.44 -12.67
CA PHE A 295 5.35 -5.64 -13.71
C PHE A 295 4.14 -4.89 -13.15
N ASP A 296 3.92 -3.66 -13.63
CA ASP A 296 2.74 -2.88 -13.26
C ASP A 296 1.46 -3.43 -13.92
N ALA A 297 0.31 -3.18 -13.29
CA ALA A 297 -0.98 -3.72 -13.74
C ALA A 297 -1.49 -3.05 -15.03
N GLY A 298 -1.12 -1.80 -15.27
CA GLY A 298 -1.69 -0.95 -16.32
C GLY A 298 -0.98 -1.12 -17.66
N HIS A 299 0.31 -0.81 -17.70
CA HIS A 299 1.14 -0.86 -18.91
C HIS A 299 1.91 -2.17 -19.07
N ARG A 300 1.88 -3.05 -18.05
CA ARG A 300 2.63 -4.32 -18.03
C ARG A 300 4.14 -4.07 -18.20
N GLN A 301 4.66 -2.96 -17.68
CA GLN A 301 6.07 -2.60 -17.71
C GLN A 301 6.76 -3.01 -16.41
N MET A 302 8.04 -3.39 -16.52
CA MET A 302 8.83 -3.76 -15.36
C MET A 302 9.05 -2.52 -14.48
N LYS A 303 8.80 -2.65 -13.18
CA LYS A 303 8.79 -1.52 -12.23
C LYS A 303 10.19 -1.00 -11.88
N PHE A 304 11.21 -1.82 -12.09
CA PHE A 304 12.61 -1.46 -11.88
C PHE A 304 13.53 -2.30 -12.78
N VAL A 305 14.77 -1.85 -12.92
CA VAL A 305 15.83 -2.59 -13.63
C VAL A 305 16.82 -3.11 -12.60
N TRP A 306 17.22 -4.38 -12.72
CA TRP A 306 18.16 -5.01 -11.79
C TRP A 306 19.45 -4.19 -11.65
N GLY A 307 19.76 -3.80 -10.41
CA GLY A 307 20.95 -3.03 -10.07
C GLY A 307 20.95 -1.56 -10.49
N ALA A 308 19.87 -1.07 -11.11
CA ALA A 308 19.71 0.36 -11.37
C ALA A 308 19.12 1.06 -10.14
N PRO A 309 19.48 2.34 -9.87
CA PRO A 309 18.85 3.12 -8.82
C PRO A 309 17.33 3.24 -9.00
N VAL A 310 16.57 3.20 -7.90
CA VAL A 310 15.10 3.24 -7.92
C VAL A 310 14.58 4.42 -7.11
N SER A 311 13.69 5.22 -7.70
CA SER A 311 13.00 6.30 -7.00
C SER A 311 11.65 5.84 -6.47
N ASN A 312 11.31 6.24 -5.25
CA ASN A 312 9.97 6.05 -4.70
C ASN A 312 8.92 6.97 -5.35
N HIS A 313 9.38 8.03 -6.03
CA HIS A 313 8.54 9.02 -6.70
C HIS A 313 9.08 9.27 -8.12
N PRO A 314 8.85 8.37 -9.10
CA PRO A 314 9.38 8.52 -10.46
C PRO A 314 8.95 9.84 -11.11
N GLU A 315 7.75 10.33 -10.79
CA GLU A 315 7.18 11.58 -11.31
C GLU A 315 7.42 12.81 -10.41
N TRP A 316 8.42 12.76 -9.52
CA TRP A 316 8.67 13.81 -8.52
C TRP A 316 8.84 15.21 -9.12
N LYS A 317 9.35 15.33 -10.36
CA LYS A 317 9.52 16.62 -11.04
C LYS A 317 8.17 17.30 -11.29
N TRP A 318 7.16 16.54 -11.72
CA TRP A 318 5.81 17.04 -11.92
C TRP A 318 5.12 17.33 -10.59
N GLN A 319 5.38 16.51 -9.58
CA GLN A 319 4.88 16.74 -8.22
C GLN A 319 5.46 18.03 -7.61
N ALA A 320 6.76 18.29 -7.84
CA ALA A 320 7.43 19.52 -7.45
C ALA A 320 6.86 20.74 -8.18
N ALA A 321 6.74 20.66 -9.52
CA ALA A 321 6.19 21.75 -10.33
C ALA A 321 4.75 22.08 -9.93
N GLY A 322 3.89 21.07 -9.80
CA GLY A 322 2.51 21.24 -9.33
C GLY A 322 2.43 21.83 -7.92
N GLY A 323 3.30 21.35 -7.02
CA GLY A 323 3.43 21.89 -5.66
C GLY A 323 3.83 23.36 -5.61
N MET A 324 4.80 23.76 -6.44
CA MET A 324 5.25 25.15 -6.57
C MET A 324 4.15 26.06 -7.15
N VAL A 325 3.43 25.61 -8.17
CA VAL A 325 2.27 26.32 -8.73
C VAL A 325 1.18 26.48 -7.67
N PHE A 326 0.89 25.43 -6.90
CA PHE A 326 -0.09 25.51 -5.82
C PHE A 326 0.35 26.49 -4.72
N ALA A 327 1.63 26.52 -4.34
CA ALA A 327 2.15 27.49 -3.38
C ALA A 327 2.00 28.93 -3.90
N LEU A 328 2.27 29.19 -5.18
CA LEU A 328 2.03 30.48 -5.82
C LEU A 328 0.54 30.86 -5.78
N LEU A 329 -0.37 29.90 -5.96
CA LEU A 329 -1.81 30.13 -5.84
C LEU A 329 -2.19 30.57 -4.41
N VAL A 330 -1.63 29.94 -3.37
CA VAL A 330 -1.85 30.33 -1.97
C VAL A 330 -1.39 31.78 -1.73
N PHE A 331 -0.19 32.15 -2.19
CA PHE A 331 0.27 33.54 -2.11
C PHE A 331 -0.57 34.49 -2.97
N GLY A 332 -1.04 34.06 -4.14
CA GLY A 332 -1.95 34.81 -5.00
C GLY A 332 -3.25 35.16 -4.30
N VAL A 333 -3.87 34.19 -3.62
CA VAL A 333 -5.05 34.42 -2.76
C VAL A 333 -4.71 35.41 -1.65
N ALA A 334 -3.54 35.29 -1.04
CA ALA A 334 -3.08 36.20 0.00
C ALA A 334 -3.00 37.66 -0.50
N PHE A 335 -2.42 37.88 -1.69
CA PHE A 335 -2.33 39.21 -2.30
C PHE A 335 -3.68 39.76 -2.78
N TRP A 336 -4.58 38.90 -3.25
CA TRP A 336 -5.90 39.31 -3.72
C TRP A 336 -6.83 39.70 -2.57
N THR A 337 -6.69 39.05 -1.41
CA THR A 337 -7.59 39.22 -0.26
C THR A 337 -7.14 40.28 0.75
N ARG A 338 -5.86 40.69 0.71
CA ARG A 338 -5.31 41.68 1.65
C ARG A 338 -6.04 43.02 1.54
N ARG A 339 -6.30 43.66 2.69
CA ARG A 339 -6.86 45.01 2.77
C ARG A 339 -5.81 45.93 3.41
N GLY A 340 -5.26 46.85 2.63
CA GLY A 340 -4.24 47.80 3.10
C GLY A 340 -2.91 47.13 3.49
N ASP A 341 -2.26 47.67 4.52
CA ASP A 341 -0.97 47.18 4.99
C ASP A 341 -1.12 45.88 5.79
N THR A 342 -0.54 44.82 5.25
CA THR A 342 -0.53 43.49 5.89
C THR A 342 0.57 43.43 6.95
N PRO A 343 0.25 43.05 8.20
CA PRO A 343 1.26 42.81 9.23
C PRO A 343 2.35 41.84 8.78
N SER A 344 3.61 42.16 9.07
CA SER A 344 4.77 41.40 8.59
C SER A 344 4.77 39.92 9.04
N TRP A 345 4.23 39.65 10.23
CA TRP A 345 4.14 38.31 10.81
C TRP A 345 3.16 37.36 10.10
N LEU A 346 2.25 37.88 9.24
CA LEU A 346 1.35 37.04 8.46
C LEU A 346 2.07 36.31 7.31
N TRP A 347 3.12 36.89 6.73
CA TRP A 347 3.81 36.28 5.59
C TRP A 347 4.48 34.94 5.92
N PRO A 348 5.17 34.76 7.07
CA PRO A 348 5.59 33.45 7.55
C PRO A 348 4.44 32.46 7.72
N ALA A 349 3.29 32.88 8.26
CA ALA A 349 2.14 31.99 8.44
C ALA A 349 1.55 31.52 7.09
N ILE A 350 1.43 32.42 6.11
CA ILE A 350 1.04 32.09 4.74
C ILE A 350 2.04 31.13 4.10
N SER A 351 3.34 31.30 4.38
CA SER A 351 4.39 30.40 3.90
C SER A 351 4.20 28.99 4.44
N LEU A 352 3.80 28.82 5.71
CA LEU A 352 3.49 27.51 6.29
C LEU A 352 2.28 26.84 5.62
N ASN A 353 1.23 27.60 5.32
CA ASN A 353 0.07 27.08 4.56
C ASN A 353 0.49 26.63 3.15
N ALA A 354 1.27 27.47 2.46
CA ALA A 354 1.77 27.20 1.13
C ALA A 354 2.73 26.01 1.08
N LEU A 355 3.57 25.82 2.10
CA LEU A 355 4.45 24.66 2.25
C LEU A 355 3.65 23.38 2.50
N ALA A 356 2.70 23.41 3.44
CA ALA A 356 1.89 22.25 3.77
C ALA A 356 1.13 21.71 2.55
N GLY A 357 0.47 22.60 1.80
CA GLY A 357 -0.22 22.23 0.56
C GLY A 357 0.74 21.93 -0.59
N GLY A 358 1.75 22.76 -0.83
CA GLY A 358 2.67 22.63 -1.96
C GLY A 358 3.53 21.36 -1.90
N ILE A 359 3.98 20.94 -0.72
CA ILE A 359 4.73 19.68 -0.57
C ILE A 359 3.82 18.47 -0.79
N THR A 360 2.56 18.52 -0.33
CA THR A 360 1.72 17.31 -0.24
C THR A 360 0.66 17.17 -1.34
N ILE A 361 0.38 18.20 -2.14
CA ILE A 361 -0.70 18.16 -3.15
C ILE A 361 -0.39 17.15 -4.28
N GLY A 362 0.85 17.11 -4.76
CA GLY A 362 1.28 16.14 -5.78
C GLY A 362 1.21 14.69 -5.28
N TRP A 363 1.59 14.48 -4.02
CA TRP A 363 1.45 13.18 -3.35
C TRP A 363 -0.02 12.81 -3.17
N THR A 364 -0.84 13.75 -2.70
CA THR A 364 -2.29 13.55 -2.53
C THR A 364 -2.95 13.11 -3.83
N ILE A 365 -2.69 13.80 -4.94
CA ILE A 365 -3.25 13.47 -6.25
C ILE A 365 -2.82 12.06 -6.71
N ALA A 366 -1.54 11.71 -6.53
CA ALA A 366 -1.03 10.39 -6.89
C ALA A 366 -1.68 9.27 -6.08
N ASN A 367 -1.98 9.51 -4.80
CA ASN A 367 -2.57 8.51 -3.91
C ASN A 367 -4.06 8.29 -4.13
N VAL A 368 -4.82 9.26 -4.67
CA VAL A 368 -6.28 9.10 -4.89
C VAL A 368 -6.63 7.81 -5.63
N PRO A 369 -6.09 7.50 -6.82
CA PRO A 369 -6.43 6.26 -7.52
C PRO A 369 -5.88 4.99 -6.82
N ILE A 370 -4.79 5.12 -6.07
CA ILE A 370 -4.11 4.01 -5.40
C ILE A 370 -4.86 3.57 -4.14
N GLU A 371 -5.28 4.52 -3.30
CA GLU A 371 -5.92 4.28 -2.01
C GLU A 371 -7.45 4.16 -2.10
N SER A 372 -8.05 4.52 -3.24
CA SER A 372 -9.50 4.41 -3.45
C SER A 372 -9.92 2.98 -3.78
N ILE A 373 -10.48 2.29 -2.78
CA ILE A 373 -11.05 0.95 -2.91
C ILE A 373 -12.58 1.03 -2.76
N GLY A 374 -13.30 0.65 -3.82
CA GLY A 374 -14.76 0.74 -3.87
C GLY A 374 -15.31 2.18 -3.78
N ALA A 375 -16.63 2.33 -3.89
CA ALA A 375 -17.28 3.64 -3.89
C ALA A 375 -17.01 4.45 -2.60
N GLY A 376 -17.03 3.81 -1.44
CA GLY A 376 -16.74 4.46 -0.16
C GLY A 376 -15.30 4.98 -0.05
N GLY A 377 -14.33 4.23 -0.59
CA GLY A 377 -12.94 4.68 -0.68
C GLY A 377 -12.80 5.93 -1.55
N TRP A 378 -13.40 5.93 -2.74
CA TRP A 378 -13.41 7.08 -3.64
C TRP A 378 -14.02 8.32 -2.99
N VAL A 379 -15.19 8.21 -2.36
CA VAL A 379 -15.83 9.34 -1.66
C VAL A 379 -14.91 9.91 -0.58
N ARG A 380 -14.29 9.04 0.23
CA ARG A 380 -13.39 9.47 1.31
C ARG A 380 -12.13 10.16 0.77
N LEU A 381 -11.48 9.59 -0.24
CA LEU A 381 -10.23 10.14 -0.77
C LEU A 381 -10.46 11.43 -1.56
N LEU A 382 -11.60 11.55 -2.27
CA LEU A 382 -11.99 12.81 -2.90
C LEU A 382 -12.31 13.89 -1.85
N ALA A 383 -13.01 13.55 -0.77
CA ALA A 383 -13.25 14.48 0.34
C ALA A 383 -11.93 14.97 0.98
N LEU A 384 -10.96 14.07 1.18
CA LEU A 384 -9.62 14.40 1.65
C LEU A 384 -8.87 15.29 0.66
N ALA A 385 -8.92 15.00 -0.64
CA ALA A 385 -8.27 15.81 -1.68
C ALA A 385 -8.89 17.22 -1.78
N ILE A 386 -10.22 17.33 -1.67
CA ILE A 386 -10.93 18.62 -1.62
C ILE A 386 -10.50 19.40 -0.37
N ALA A 387 -10.44 18.76 0.79
CA ALA A 387 -9.98 19.42 2.02
C ALA A 387 -8.52 19.89 1.90
N ALA A 388 -7.63 19.05 1.36
CA ALA A 388 -6.23 19.35 1.12
C ALA A 388 -6.02 20.52 0.16
N PHE A 389 -6.81 20.59 -0.92
CA PHE A 389 -6.73 21.67 -1.90
C PHE A 389 -7.32 22.99 -1.35
N CYS A 390 -8.49 22.92 -0.70
CA CYS A 390 -9.21 24.12 -0.28
C CYS A 390 -8.64 24.75 1.00
N ALA A 391 -8.13 23.97 1.96
CA ALA A 391 -7.74 24.50 3.28
C ALA A 391 -6.61 25.53 3.21
N PRO A 392 -5.50 25.31 2.49
CA PRO A 392 -4.45 26.31 2.35
C PRO A 392 -4.93 27.61 1.73
N LEU A 393 -5.92 27.56 0.82
CA LEU A 393 -6.45 28.72 0.10
C LEU A 393 -7.46 29.51 0.97
N VAL A 394 -8.48 28.82 1.48
CA VAL A 394 -9.58 29.44 2.24
C VAL A 394 -9.10 29.97 3.58
N VAL A 395 -8.23 29.24 4.28
CA VAL A 395 -7.71 29.70 5.58
C VAL A 395 -6.75 30.89 5.40
N THR A 396 -5.96 30.89 4.33
CA THR A 396 -5.14 32.05 3.94
C THR A 396 -5.98 33.30 3.69
N ALA A 397 -7.08 33.17 2.94
CA ALA A 397 -8.03 34.27 2.73
C ALA A 397 -8.63 34.78 4.06
N ALA A 398 -8.96 33.86 4.97
CA ALA A 398 -9.49 34.21 6.30
C ALA A 398 -8.46 34.97 7.14
N MET A 399 -7.20 34.53 7.17
CA MET A 399 -6.11 35.21 7.87
C MET A 399 -5.88 36.62 7.34
N MET A 400 -5.86 36.79 6.01
CA MET A 400 -5.72 38.10 5.37
C MET A 400 -6.90 39.04 5.63
N ARG A 401 -8.10 38.50 5.84
CA ARG A 401 -9.29 39.28 6.21
C ARG A 401 -9.43 39.50 7.72
N GLY A 402 -8.53 38.96 8.55
CA GLY A 402 -8.66 39.04 10.02
C GLY A 402 -9.82 38.20 10.57
N VAL A 403 -10.31 37.22 9.82
CA VAL A 403 -11.46 36.37 10.20
C VAL A 403 -10.97 35.21 11.05
N ALA A 404 -11.54 35.06 12.25
CA ALA A 404 -11.29 33.91 13.11
C ALA A 404 -12.01 32.64 12.59
N VAL A 405 -11.46 31.45 12.89
CA VAL A 405 -12.16 30.19 12.63
C VAL A 405 -13.44 30.17 13.49
N PRO A 406 -14.63 30.12 12.88
CA PRO A 406 -15.88 30.14 13.61
C PRO A 406 -16.14 28.79 14.30
N PRO A 407 -16.92 28.76 15.39
CA PRO A 407 -17.43 27.51 15.92
C PRO A 407 -18.39 26.88 14.92
N LEU A 408 -18.45 25.55 14.91
CA LEU A 408 -19.23 24.76 13.94
C LEU A 408 -20.74 25.05 14.06
N SER A 409 -21.18 25.53 15.22
CA SER A 409 -22.54 26.04 15.45
C SER A 409 -22.91 27.24 14.59
N ARG A 410 -21.94 27.99 14.03
CA ARG A 410 -22.20 29.07 13.06
C ARG A 410 -22.74 28.58 11.72
N LEU A 411 -22.68 27.28 11.44
CA LEU A 411 -23.28 26.68 10.25
C LEU A 411 -24.41 25.71 10.62
N LEU A 412 -24.15 24.82 11.58
CA LEU A 412 -25.08 23.74 11.95
C LEU A 412 -26.06 24.12 13.07
N GLY A 413 -25.84 25.25 13.73
CA GLY A 413 -26.66 25.71 14.86
C GLY A 413 -28.01 26.33 14.46
N PRO A 414 -28.73 26.87 15.44
CA PRO A 414 -30.00 27.57 15.23
C PRO A 414 -29.88 28.70 14.21
N ALA A 415 -30.96 29.01 13.49
CA ALA A 415 -30.97 30.04 12.44
C ALA A 415 -30.44 31.41 12.92
N SER A 416 -30.66 31.75 14.19
CA SER A 416 -30.17 32.98 14.83
C SER A 416 -28.63 33.03 14.98
N ALA A 417 -27.96 31.90 15.05
CA ALA A 417 -26.50 31.81 15.19
C ALA A 417 -25.76 31.71 13.85
N ARG A 418 -26.48 31.44 12.75
CA ARG A 418 -25.88 31.18 11.43
C ARG A 418 -25.26 32.43 10.82
N THR A 419 -24.04 32.30 10.30
CA THR A 419 -23.36 33.39 9.59
C THR A 419 -23.98 33.64 8.23
N ARG A 420 -23.95 34.90 7.77
CA ARG A 420 -24.24 35.29 6.37
C ARG A 420 -22.99 35.70 5.60
N ASP A 421 -21.82 35.80 6.25
CA ASP A 421 -20.56 36.11 5.55
C ASP A 421 -20.06 34.87 4.80
N PRO A 422 -19.90 34.93 3.47
CA PRO A 422 -19.50 33.79 2.66
C PRO A 422 -18.12 33.23 3.01
N VAL A 423 -17.17 34.04 3.48
CA VAL A 423 -15.84 33.55 3.89
C VAL A 423 -15.92 32.83 5.23
N VAL A 424 -16.72 33.34 6.18
CA VAL A 424 -16.95 32.65 7.45
C VAL A 424 -17.66 31.31 7.20
N ALA A 425 -18.64 31.27 6.29
CA ALA A 425 -19.31 30.04 5.90
C ALA A 425 -18.35 29.04 5.23
N ALA A 426 -17.48 29.49 4.32
CA ALA A 426 -16.49 28.65 3.67
C ALA A 426 -15.47 28.05 4.67
N VAL A 427 -14.95 28.86 5.59
CA VAL A 427 -14.03 28.38 6.65
C VAL A 427 -14.74 27.37 7.56
N ALA A 428 -15.99 27.63 7.95
CA ALA A 428 -16.78 26.72 8.78
C ALA A 428 -17.01 25.38 8.07
N LEU A 429 -17.48 25.40 6.83
CA LEU A 429 -17.74 24.20 6.03
C LEU A 429 -16.48 23.35 5.89
N LEU A 430 -15.35 24.00 5.63
CA LEU A 430 -14.07 23.33 5.48
C LEU A 430 -13.54 22.77 6.80
N ALA A 431 -13.73 23.47 7.92
CA ALA A 431 -13.42 22.95 9.24
C ALA A 431 -14.25 21.70 9.57
N ILE A 432 -15.55 21.68 9.19
CA ILE A 432 -16.41 20.50 9.32
C ILE A 432 -15.89 19.36 8.46
N LEU A 433 -15.59 19.62 7.18
CA LEU A 433 -15.06 18.62 6.26
C LEU A 433 -13.76 18.02 6.81
N THR A 434 -12.79 18.85 7.18
CA THR A 434 -11.50 18.42 7.75
C THR A 434 -11.71 17.62 9.03
N LEU A 435 -12.62 18.04 9.92
CA LEU A 435 -12.93 17.30 11.13
C LEU A 435 -13.54 15.92 10.82
N LEU A 436 -14.53 15.86 9.92
CA LEU A 436 -15.20 14.62 9.56
C LEU A 436 -14.23 13.61 8.94
N VAL A 437 -13.42 14.03 7.95
CA VAL A 437 -12.44 13.12 7.34
C VAL A 437 -11.37 12.70 8.35
N SER A 438 -10.96 13.58 9.27
CA SER A 438 -10.01 13.22 10.34
C SER A 438 -10.60 12.19 11.31
N ILE A 439 -11.85 12.36 11.76
CA ILE A 439 -12.52 11.43 12.66
C ILE A 439 -12.75 10.08 11.98
N VAL A 440 -13.23 10.06 10.75
CA VAL A 440 -13.46 8.81 10.00
C VAL A 440 -12.15 8.04 9.80
N THR A 441 -11.07 8.74 9.44
CA THR A 441 -9.73 8.13 9.34
C THR A 441 -9.26 7.60 10.69
N ALA A 442 -9.34 8.42 11.74
CA ALA A 442 -8.87 8.06 13.08
C ALA A 442 -9.62 6.85 13.64
N LEU A 443 -10.95 6.86 13.61
CA LEU A 443 -11.76 5.74 14.10
C LEU A 443 -11.58 4.49 13.24
N GLY A 444 -11.42 4.65 11.92
CA GLY A 444 -11.10 3.53 11.03
C GLY A 444 -9.80 2.82 11.43
N LEU A 445 -8.76 3.58 11.78
CA LEU A 445 -7.49 3.04 12.25
C LEU A 445 -7.52 2.53 13.69
N VAL A 446 -8.45 3.01 14.53
CA VAL A 446 -8.64 2.48 15.89
C VAL A 446 -9.34 1.12 15.86
N PHE A 447 -10.38 0.96 15.04
CA PHE A 447 -11.23 -0.24 15.08
C PHE A 447 -10.90 -1.29 14.02
N ASP A 448 -10.31 -0.90 12.89
CA ASP A 448 -10.03 -1.78 11.76
C ASP A 448 -8.77 -1.32 10.99
N PRO A 449 -7.58 -1.35 11.62
CA PRO A 449 -6.37 -0.77 11.04
C PRO A 449 -5.81 -1.59 9.88
N ARG A 450 -5.92 -2.94 9.92
CA ARG A 450 -5.03 -3.86 9.18
C ARG A 450 -4.81 -3.51 7.71
N TYR A 451 -5.86 -3.09 7.00
CA TYR A 451 -5.83 -2.81 5.55
C TYR A 451 -6.06 -1.34 5.18
N ARG A 452 -6.01 -0.42 6.16
CA ARG A 452 -6.28 1.01 5.95
C ARG A 452 -5.01 1.84 5.94
N ASP A 453 -4.81 2.60 4.87
CA ASP A 453 -3.70 3.52 4.72
C ASP A 453 -3.77 4.73 5.66
N PHE A 454 -2.62 5.35 5.87
CA PHE A 454 -2.46 6.58 6.62
C PHE A 454 -2.49 7.75 5.63
N PRO A 455 -3.59 8.51 5.50
CA PRO A 455 -3.70 9.61 4.54
C PRO A 455 -2.98 10.87 5.06
N PHE A 456 -1.70 10.72 5.42
CA PHE A 456 -0.91 11.76 6.07
C PHE A 456 -0.70 12.97 5.16
N ALA A 457 -0.53 12.77 3.85
CA ALA A 457 -0.32 13.85 2.88
C ALA A 457 -1.54 14.78 2.78
N PRO A 458 -2.76 14.32 2.41
CA PRO A 458 -3.91 15.20 2.35
C PRO A 458 -4.28 15.79 3.72
N LEU A 459 -4.14 15.04 4.80
CA LEU A 459 -4.42 15.57 6.14
C LEU A 459 -3.41 16.64 6.58
N THR A 460 -2.16 16.59 6.13
CA THR A 460 -1.18 17.66 6.37
C THR A 460 -1.67 18.96 5.75
N ALA A 461 -2.03 18.94 4.46
CA ALA A 461 -2.56 20.11 3.78
C ALA A 461 -3.90 20.58 4.36
N ALA A 462 -4.74 19.66 4.85
CA ALA A 462 -6.04 19.99 5.42
C ALA A 462 -5.95 20.58 6.84
N ILE A 463 -5.05 20.07 7.70
CA ILE A 463 -5.00 20.40 9.15
C ILE A 463 -4.03 21.55 9.44
N VAL A 464 -2.84 21.55 8.83
CA VAL A 464 -1.80 22.55 9.13
C VAL A 464 -2.31 23.98 8.98
N PRO A 465 -3.10 24.35 7.94
CA PRO A 465 -3.63 25.71 7.84
C PRO A 465 -4.49 26.14 9.03
N PHE A 466 -5.35 25.25 9.54
CA PHE A 466 -6.15 25.56 10.73
C PHE A 466 -5.30 25.67 12.00
N PHE A 467 -4.27 24.84 12.14
CA PHE A 467 -3.34 24.93 13.25
C PHE A 467 -2.54 26.24 13.21
N VAL A 468 -1.97 26.59 12.06
CA VAL A 468 -1.25 27.86 11.83
C VAL A 468 -2.16 29.04 12.14
N HIS A 469 -3.40 29.03 11.64
CA HIS A 469 -4.40 30.06 11.97
C HIS A 469 -4.58 30.17 13.49
N SER A 470 -4.78 29.05 14.19
CA SER A 470 -5.01 29.03 15.63
C SER A 470 -3.85 29.55 16.49
N VAL A 471 -2.63 29.61 15.93
CA VAL A 471 -1.41 30.07 16.59
C VAL A 471 -1.14 31.54 16.28
N PHE A 472 -1.29 31.94 15.01
CA PHE A 472 -0.92 33.27 14.55
C PHE A 472 -2.06 34.29 14.67
N MET A 473 -3.32 33.87 14.66
CA MET A 473 -4.46 34.77 14.79
C MET A 473 -4.83 35.01 16.25
N PRO A 474 -5.32 36.22 16.61
CA PRO A 474 -5.78 36.50 17.97
C PRO A 474 -6.81 35.48 18.43
N ARG A 475 -6.60 34.94 19.63
CA ARG A 475 -7.51 33.93 20.19
C ARG A 475 -8.85 34.59 20.52
N PRO A 476 -9.97 34.12 19.96
CA PRO A 476 -11.28 34.67 20.31
C PRO A 476 -11.61 34.39 21.79
N THR A 477 -12.40 35.26 22.41
CA THR A 477 -12.89 35.10 23.78
C THR A 477 -14.23 34.34 23.80
N GLY A 478 -14.59 33.79 24.96
CA GLY A 478 -15.85 33.06 25.16
C GLY A 478 -15.67 31.59 25.58
N PRO A 479 -16.78 30.83 25.72
CA PRO A 479 -16.74 29.41 26.07
C PRO A 479 -16.34 28.53 24.88
N ARG A 480 -15.90 27.30 25.19
CA ARG A 480 -15.64 26.26 24.18
C ARG A 480 -16.96 25.62 23.74
N GLY A 481 -17.11 25.35 22.46
CA GLY A 481 -18.26 24.59 21.96
C GLY A 481 -18.12 23.09 22.26
N VAL A 482 -19.25 22.44 22.55
CA VAL A 482 -19.28 21.01 22.92
C VAL A 482 -18.81 20.14 21.76
N THR A 483 -19.18 20.49 20.51
CA THR A 483 -18.80 19.74 19.31
C THR A 483 -17.28 19.76 19.08
N GLU A 484 -16.64 20.90 19.25
CA GLU A 484 -15.20 21.06 19.09
C GLU A 484 -14.42 20.32 20.17
N VAL A 485 -14.90 20.37 21.42
CA VAL A 485 -14.30 19.60 22.53
C VAL A 485 -14.47 18.11 22.31
N GLY A 486 -15.65 17.64 21.91
CA GLY A 486 -15.91 16.24 21.61
C GLY A 486 -15.04 15.72 20.46
N GLY A 487 -14.96 16.46 19.36
CA GLY A 487 -14.07 16.12 18.24
C GLY A 487 -12.60 16.08 18.66
N ALA A 488 -12.15 17.04 19.47
CA ALA A 488 -10.77 17.07 19.94
C ALA A 488 -10.43 15.88 20.84
N LEU A 489 -11.34 15.49 21.73
CA LEU A 489 -11.18 14.31 22.58
C LEU A 489 -11.08 13.03 21.76
N ILE A 490 -11.94 12.85 20.76
CA ILE A 490 -11.90 11.69 19.86
C ILE A 490 -10.56 11.61 19.14
N LEU A 491 -10.10 12.72 18.53
CA LEU A 491 -8.85 12.75 17.77
C LEU A 491 -7.63 12.52 18.67
N ALA A 492 -7.58 13.15 19.85
CA ALA A 492 -6.49 12.96 20.80
C ALA A 492 -6.45 11.52 21.36
N ALA A 493 -7.60 10.96 21.74
CA ALA A 493 -7.68 9.57 22.20
C ALA A 493 -7.28 8.58 21.09
N SER A 494 -7.70 8.85 19.85
CA SER A 494 -7.29 8.02 18.70
C SER A 494 -5.79 8.08 18.46
N ALA A 495 -5.16 9.26 18.56
CA ALA A 495 -3.71 9.39 18.44
C ALA A 495 -2.95 8.61 19.52
N LEU A 496 -3.45 8.64 20.77
CA LEU A 496 -2.89 7.89 21.90
C LEU A 496 -3.00 6.36 21.73
N TYR A 497 -3.96 5.88 20.92
CA TYR A 497 -4.10 4.47 20.58
C TYR A 497 -3.26 4.08 19.35
N ILE A 498 -3.39 4.83 18.24
CA ILE A 498 -2.78 4.50 16.94
C ILE A 498 -1.26 4.43 17.06
N VAL A 499 -0.62 5.41 17.72
CA VAL A 499 0.85 5.48 17.77
C VAL A 499 1.48 4.27 18.50
N PRO A 500 1.04 3.86 19.71
CA PRO A 500 1.52 2.64 20.32
C PRO A 500 1.19 1.37 19.54
N ASN A 501 -0.02 1.28 18.96
CA ASN A 501 -0.45 0.11 18.19
C ASN A 501 0.40 -0.12 16.94
N GLU A 502 0.88 0.95 16.31
CA GLU A 502 1.70 0.90 15.09
C GLU A 502 3.21 0.90 15.35
N THR A 503 3.61 1.06 16.62
CA THR A 503 5.00 1.25 17.08
C THR A 503 5.65 2.55 16.61
N VAL A 504 6.75 2.92 17.29
CA VAL A 504 7.54 4.12 16.95
C VAL A 504 8.37 3.99 15.67
N HIS A 505 8.45 2.79 15.08
CA HIS A 505 9.13 2.59 13.81
C HIS A 505 8.28 3.04 12.61
N ASN A 506 6.95 3.10 12.79
CA ASN A 506 6.02 3.49 11.74
C ASN A 506 5.91 5.02 11.63
N TRP A 507 6.74 5.62 10.77
CA TRP A 507 6.76 7.07 10.60
C TRP A 507 5.43 7.63 10.05
N GLN A 508 4.69 6.84 9.26
CA GLN A 508 3.38 7.27 8.72
C GLN A 508 2.36 7.42 9.84
N ALA A 509 2.32 6.45 10.76
CA ALA A 509 1.46 6.50 11.94
C ALA A 509 1.85 7.63 12.91
N LEU A 510 3.15 7.85 13.12
CA LEU A 510 3.65 8.97 13.94
C LEU A 510 3.23 10.32 13.38
N TRP A 511 3.40 10.52 12.06
CA TRP A 511 3.01 11.76 11.40
C TRP A 511 1.50 11.97 11.48
N LEU A 512 0.71 10.93 11.20
CA LEU A 512 -0.75 11.02 11.35
C LEU A 512 -1.15 11.34 12.80
N GLY A 513 -0.57 10.66 13.79
CA GLY A 513 -0.82 10.92 15.21
C GLY A 513 -0.54 12.38 15.59
N ALA A 514 0.57 12.94 15.11
CA ALA A 514 0.88 14.36 15.29
C ALA A 514 -0.19 15.26 14.66
N LEU A 515 -0.64 14.97 13.43
CA LEU A 515 -1.73 15.72 12.78
C LEU A 515 -3.05 15.66 13.56
N LEU A 516 -3.41 14.49 14.12
CA LEU A 516 -4.60 14.34 14.94
C LEU A 516 -4.52 15.19 16.22
N VAL A 517 -3.34 15.25 16.85
CA VAL A 517 -3.08 16.12 18.01
C VAL A 517 -3.14 17.61 17.62
N LEU A 518 -2.55 18.01 16.49
CA LEU A 518 -2.63 19.39 15.99
C LEU A 518 -4.08 19.80 15.69
N SER A 519 -4.87 18.89 15.12
CA SER A 519 -6.29 19.11 14.87
C SER A 519 -7.08 19.25 16.18
N ALA A 520 -6.81 18.41 17.19
CA ALA A 520 -7.40 18.53 18.52
C ALA A 520 -7.05 19.86 19.21
N ILE A 521 -5.79 20.31 19.13
CA ILE A 521 -5.36 21.61 19.67
C ILE A 521 -6.09 22.76 18.97
N SER A 522 -6.21 22.68 17.64
CA SER A 522 -6.90 23.70 16.83
C SER A 522 -8.37 23.82 17.23
N LEU A 523 -9.06 22.69 17.39
CA LEU A 523 -10.46 22.64 17.82
C LEU A 523 -10.65 23.21 19.24
N VAL A 524 -9.80 22.84 20.19
CA VAL A 524 -9.87 23.35 21.57
C VAL A 524 -9.55 24.85 21.66
N ARG A 525 -9.00 25.46 20.60
CA ARG A 525 -8.80 26.92 20.51
C ARG A 525 -10.00 27.68 19.97
N VAL A 526 -10.92 27.04 19.25
CA VAL A 526 -12.17 27.65 18.78
C VAL A 526 -13.03 28.07 19.98
N ARG A 527 -13.74 29.19 19.85
CA ARG A 527 -14.64 29.73 20.88
C ARG A 527 -15.97 30.17 20.30
N VAL A 528 -17.02 30.01 21.10
CA VAL A 528 -18.32 30.61 20.84
C VAL A 528 -18.24 32.08 21.26
N ALA A 529 -18.45 33.00 20.32
CA ALA A 529 -18.49 34.42 20.63
C ALA A 529 -19.57 34.68 21.69
N GLN A 530 -19.25 35.46 22.72
CA GLN A 530 -20.28 36.03 23.60
C GLN A 530 -21.10 37.01 22.75
N SER A 531 -22.42 36.78 22.71
CA SER A 531 -23.39 37.64 22.02
C SER A 531 -23.47 39.01 22.66
#